data_AF-A0A4S9TB71-F1
#
_entry.id   AF-A0A4S9TB71-F1
#
_cell.length_a   1.000
_cell.length_b   1.000
_cell.length_c   1.000
_cell.angle_alpha   90.00
_cell.angle_beta   90.00
_cell.angle_gamma   90.00
#
_symmetry.space_group_name_H-M   'P 1'
#
loop_
_entity.id
_entity.type
_entity.pdbx_description
1 polymer ?
#
loop_
_entity_poly.entity_id
_entity_poly.type
_entity_poly.pdbx_seq_one_letter_code
_entity_poly.pdbx_strand_id
1 'polypeptide(L)'
;SVVISSQADLVNLAIKPGDGGYGKGPTWHDVSWKSKEHGLYIRLPRGFTLNLAFQEPDFRALWSMVDYTNKIYGSMKPEADERMIHEAHLIELAHTDSTNPNAFSKDKVRSCTAFVFEKRLHTRSGLGETNLHRGYRLLLMANPTNKSLTMAGIPLCRTSPLLFEMSGANEPPVMNVHTQDSKRQCKTTLMFKSGRERQDFYDVLQGISINEDEQVVARVGLRSMVSEASIGQDTIAGAFQGLMWKEVRVVTEANAAVGQDQGDMTLSERFRLIAMHDSGAVTDRLNLGPGELLVRLPASGAPSMSLLRAPQEDLTASLDISKAQHGREGLKRFVQTAATTPTTRTLTFPSMEELHTFQKALTRYTVKFDCTATLFAISRRRMVVPIYKKWEATKVRIQILTLGNVTKIAAFFEDFSHADAMVFQIKAADTFEKAKGDKPAKYCVKFVDAKFSLPKKEKDGEGGEDEAHSDSQIWGKGVRRKFINLEALEYAGEHDDITIGFETEDERDRFSEGLPAATINKTFQLRRKI
;
A
#
# COMPACT_ATOMS: atom_id res chain seq x y z
N SER A 1 -23.58 -35.79 10.57
CA SER A 1 -24.91 -36.43 10.67
C SER A 1 -25.14 -36.81 12.12
N VAL A 2 -26.39 -36.84 12.57
CA VAL A 2 -26.73 -37.31 13.92
C VAL A 2 -27.69 -38.48 13.79
N VAL A 3 -27.48 -39.53 14.59
CA VAL A 3 -28.43 -40.63 14.73
C VAL A 3 -29.15 -40.45 16.06
N ILE A 4 -30.48 -40.41 16.02
CA ILE A 4 -31.35 -40.30 17.17
C ILE A 4 -32.07 -41.64 17.33
N SER A 5 -31.86 -42.28 18.47
CA SER A 5 -32.43 -43.59 18.79
C SER A 5 -33.51 -43.44 19.86
N SER A 6 -34.60 -44.18 19.73
CA SER A 6 -35.58 -44.32 20.81
C SER A 6 -34.95 -45.01 22.03
N GLN A 7 -35.52 -44.83 23.23
CA GLN A 7 -35.02 -45.46 24.46
C GLN A 7 -34.91 -47.00 24.38
N ALA A 8 -35.76 -47.65 23.57
CA ALA A 8 -35.74 -49.09 23.35
C ALA A 8 -34.89 -49.52 22.14
N ASP A 9 -34.20 -48.59 21.47
CA ASP A 9 -33.43 -48.77 20.22
C ASP A 9 -34.22 -49.38 19.04
N LEU A 10 -35.55 -49.39 19.13
CA LEU A 10 -36.45 -49.91 18.09
C LEU A 10 -36.62 -48.94 16.90
N VAL A 11 -36.45 -47.65 17.15
CA VAL A 11 -36.53 -46.59 16.12
C VAL A 11 -35.21 -45.84 16.08
N ASN A 12 -34.60 -45.82 14.91
CA ASN A 12 -33.33 -45.17 14.65
C ASN A 12 -33.49 -44.18 13.50
N LEU A 13 -33.26 -42.90 13.78
CA LEU A 13 -33.42 -41.81 12.82
C LEU A 13 -32.08 -41.14 12.55
N ALA A 14 -31.60 -41.23 11.32
CA ALA A 14 -30.40 -40.52 10.88
C ALA A 14 -30.77 -39.20 10.20
N ILE A 15 -30.35 -38.08 10.79
CA ILE A 15 -30.46 -36.72 10.21
C ILE A 15 -29.10 -36.36 9.58
N LYS A 16 -29.12 -36.03 8.28
CA LYS A 16 -27.91 -35.75 7.50
C LYS A 16 -27.69 -34.24 7.27
N PRO A 17 -26.43 -33.80 7.08
CA PRO A 17 -26.13 -32.44 6.60
C PRO A 17 -26.49 -32.28 5.11
N GLY A 18 -26.89 -31.07 4.69
CA GLY A 18 -27.06 -30.68 3.28
C GLY A 18 -28.51 -30.71 2.74
N ASP A 19 -28.63 -30.57 1.42
CA ASP A 19 -29.89 -30.54 0.69
C ASP A 19 -30.31 -31.98 0.37
N GLY A 20 -31.39 -32.43 0.99
CA GLY A 20 -31.95 -33.76 0.82
C GLY A 20 -32.47 -33.94 -0.60
N GLY A 21 -31.64 -34.48 -1.49
CA GLY A 21 -32.14 -35.05 -2.75
C GLY A 21 -33.19 -36.12 -2.44
N TYR A 22 -34.22 -36.20 -3.29
CA TYR A 22 -35.28 -37.22 -3.18
C TYR A 22 -34.66 -38.62 -2.93
N GLY A 23 -35.08 -39.26 -1.83
CA GLY A 23 -34.63 -40.61 -1.46
C GLY A 23 -33.44 -40.71 -0.50
N LYS A 24 -32.84 -39.61 -0.03
CA LYS A 24 -31.63 -39.66 0.83
C LYS A 24 -31.87 -39.58 2.35
N GLY A 25 -33.13 -39.49 2.79
CA GLY A 25 -33.55 -39.35 4.20
C GLY A 25 -33.68 -37.89 4.65
N PRO A 26 -34.14 -37.63 5.88
CA PRO A 26 -34.32 -36.27 6.39
C PRO A 26 -32.99 -35.56 6.63
N THR A 27 -33.02 -34.26 6.44
CA THR A 27 -31.89 -33.34 6.63
C THR A 27 -32.19 -32.32 7.70
N TRP A 28 -31.17 -31.54 8.12
CA TRP A 28 -31.38 -30.46 9.07
C TRP A 28 -32.33 -29.36 8.58
N HIS A 29 -32.57 -29.24 7.27
CA HIS A 29 -33.57 -28.33 6.69
C HIS A 29 -35.01 -28.76 6.97
N ASP A 30 -35.23 -30.05 7.24
CA ASP A 30 -36.54 -30.62 7.52
C ASP A 30 -36.93 -30.53 9.01
N VAL A 31 -36.01 -30.02 9.85
CA VAL A 31 -36.12 -30.00 11.31
C VAL A 31 -36.64 -28.64 11.79
N SER A 32 -37.63 -28.66 12.68
CA SER A 32 -38.11 -27.48 13.41
C SER A 32 -38.03 -27.74 14.91
N TRP A 33 -37.39 -26.84 15.65
CA TRP A 33 -37.12 -27.03 17.07
C TRP A 33 -38.29 -26.60 17.96
N LYS A 34 -38.54 -27.37 19.02
CA LYS A 34 -39.50 -27.05 20.09
C LYS A 34 -38.77 -26.77 21.39
N SER A 35 -38.08 -25.64 21.46
CA SER A 35 -37.19 -25.34 22.59
C SER A 35 -37.87 -25.34 23.95
N LYS A 36 -39.17 -24.98 24.02
CA LYS A 36 -39.97 -25.00 25.26
C LYS A 36 -40.39 -26.40 25.73
N GLU A 37 -40.50 -27.35 24.81
CA GLU A 37 -40.98 -28.73 25.08
C GLU A 37 -39.84 -29.75 25.02
N HIS A 38 -38.58 -29.30 24.88
CA HIS A 38 -37.41 -30.16 24.66
C HIS A 38 -37.64 -31.17 23.52
N GLY A 39 -38.13 -30.69 22.37
CA GLY A 39 -38.57 -31.54 21.26
C GLY A 39 -38.16 -31.06 19.88
N LEU A 40 -38.42 -31.91 18.88
CA LEU A 40 -38.18 -31.63 17.45
C LEU A 40 -39.40 -32.07 16.62
N TYR A 41 -39.77 -31.27 15.63
CA TYR A 41 -40.56 -31.72 14.50
C TYR A 41 -39.66 -32.00 13.31
N ILE A 42 -39.87 -33.12 12.63
CA ILE A 42 -39.12 -33.48 11.42
C ILE A 42 -40.13 -33.74 10.32
N ARG A 43 -40.07 -32.93 9.26
CA ARG A 43 -40.88 -33.11 8.07
C ARG A 43 -40.33 -34.29 7.28
N LEU A 44 -41.18 -35.25 6.98
CA LEU A 44 -40.84 -36.42 6.19
C LEU A 44 -41.51 -36.31 4.81
N PRO A 45 -41.03 -37.06 3.79
CA PRO A 45 -41.68 -37.11 2.50
C PRO A 45 -43.17 -37.48 2.62
N ARG A 46 -43.98 -37.01 1.67
CA ARG A 46 -45.44 -37.28 1.61
C ARG A 46 -46.26 -36.64 2.74
N GLY A 47 -45.76 -35.58 3.37
CA GLY A 47 -46.52 -34.76 4.32
C GLY A 47 -46.60 -35.31 5.74
N PHE A 48 -45.90 -36.41 6.05
CA PHE A 48 -45.79 -36.90 7.41
C PHE A 48 -44.88 -35.98 8.24
N THR A 49 -45.20 -35.81 9.53
CA THR A 49 -44.35 -35.09 10.48
C THR A 49 -44.09 -35.98 11.68
N LEU A 50 -42.82 -36.22 11.97
CA LEU A 50 -42.39 -36.93 13.17
C LEU A 50 -42.20 -35.92 14.30
N ASN A 51 -42.77 -36.21 15.47
CA ASN A 51 -42.59 -35.43 16.69
C ASN A 51 -41.71 -36.22 17.66
N LEU A 52 -40.56 -35.66 18.01
CA LEU A 52 -39.62 -36.25 18.95
C LEU A 52 -39.63 -35.44 20.25
N ALA A 53 -39.69 -36.14 21.38
CA ALA A 53 -39.53 -35.57 22.72
C ALA A 53 -38.25 -36.14 23.35
N PHE A 54 -37.44 -35.27 23.95
CA PHE A 54 -36.17 -35.63 24.55
C PHE A 54 -36.21 -35.37 26.05
N GLN A 55 -35.32 -36.03 26.80
CA GLN A 55 -34.97 -35.52 28.12
C GLN A 55 -34.20 -34.21 27.96
N GLU A 56 -34.36 -33.29 28.92
CA GLU A 56 -33.73 -31.98 28.88
C GLU A 56 -32.20 -32.00 28.65
N PRO A 57 -31.41 -32.91 29.27
CA PRO A 57 -29.97 -32.98 29.02
C PRO A 57 -29.64 -33.35 27.56
N ASP A 58 -30.34 -34.33 27.00
CA ASP A 58 -30.14 -34.79 25.62
C ASP A 58 -30.54 -33.73 24.61
N PHE A 59 -31.66 -33.04 24.87
CA PHE A 59 -32.10 -31.92 24.05
C PHE A 59 -31.04 -30.81 24.02
N ARG A 60 -30.53 -30.41 25.20
CA ARG A 60 -29.51 -29.36 25.30
C ARG A 60 -28.22 -29.76 24.60
N ALA A 61 -27.79 -31.01 24.73
CA ALA A 61 -26.61 -31.53 24.05
C ALA A 61 -26.78 -31.49 22.52
N LEU A 62 -27.91 -31.99 22.00
CA LEU A 62 -28.21 -32.01 20.57
C LEU A 62 -28.33 -30.59 20.01
N TRP A 63 -29.08 -29.71 20.69
CA TRP A 63 -29.20 -28.30 20.32
C TRP A 63 -27.82 -27.63 20.24
N SER A 64 -27.01 -27.78 21.28
CA SER A 64 -25.67 -27.17 21.34
C SER A 64 -24.77 -27.67 20.21
N MET A 65 -24.84 -28.96 19.86
CA MET A 65 -24.07 -29.52 18.76
C MET A 65 -24.46 -28.92 17.41
N VAL A 66 -25.76 -28.80 17.13
CA VAL A 66 -26.27 -28.26 15.86
C VAL A 66 -26.04 -26.77 15.76
N ASP A 67 -26.31 -26.00 16.82
CA ASP A 67 -26.05 -24.57 16.88
C ASP A 67 -24.55 -24.27 16.69
N TYR A 68 -23.67 -25.01 17.35
CA TYR A 68 -22.23 -24.89 17.17
C TYR A 68 -21.78 -25.22 15.74
N THR A 69 -22.33 -26.28 15.15
CA THR A 69 -22.05 -26.66 13.75
C THR A 69 -22.49 -25.57 12.78
N ASN A 70 -23.70 -25.02 12.97
CA ASN A 70 -24.23 -23.93 12.15
C ASN A 70 -23.39 -22.66 12.29
N LYS A 71 -22.92 -22.33 13.50
CA LYS A 71 -21.99 -21.23 13.73
C LYS A 71 -20.69 -21.42 12.93
N ILE A 72 -20.13 -22.63 12.92
CA ILE A 72 -18.89 -22.91 12.17
C ILE A 72 -19.11 -22.77 10.66
N TYR A 73 -20.20 -23.33 10.10
CA TYR A 73 -20.53 -23.12 8.68
C TYR A 73 -20.83 -21.65 8.36
N GLY A 74 -21.42 -20.90 9.29
CA GLY A 74 -21.59 -19.46 9.17
C GLY A 74 -20.25 -18.72 9.09
N SER A 75 -19.29 -19.05 9.94
CA SER A 75 -17.97 -18.40 9.99
C SER A 75 -17.07 -18.68 8.78
N MET A 76 -17.34 -19.73 8.01
CA MET A 76 -16.67 -20.00 6.72
C MET A 76 -17.12 -19.04 5.61
N LYS A 77 -18.26 -18.37 5.78
CA LYS A 77 -18.69 -17.36 4.83
C LYS A 77 -17.95 -16.05 5.11
N PRO A 78 -17.64 -15.25 4.07
CA PRO A 78 -17.18 -13.90 4.27
C PRO A 78 -18.21 -13.07 5.05
N GLU A 79 -17.75 -12.24 5.98
CA GLU A 79 -18.55 -11.16 6.57
C GLU A 79 -18.86 -10.10 5.49
N ALA A 80 -19.74 -9.14 5.81
CA ALA A 80 -20.14 -8.09 4.86
C ALA A 80 -18.97 -7.21 4.39
N ASP A 81 -17.96 -7.04 5.24
CA ASP A 81 -16.73 -6.29 4.99
C ASP A 81 -15.57 -7.21 4.54
N GLU A 82 -15.85 -8.44 4.10
CA GLU A 82 -14.82 -9.42 3.81
C GLU A 82 -14.95 -10.08 2.44
N ARG A 83 -13.80 -10.48 1.89
CA ARG A 83 -13.70 -11.34 0.71
C ARG A 83 -12.77 -12.51 1.00
N MET A 84 -13.20 -13.74 0.75
CA MET A 84 -12.30 -14.89 0.77
C MET A 84 -11.33 -14.78 -0.41
N ILE A 85 -10.03 -14.73 -0.13
CA ILE A 85 -8.99 -14.57 -1.15
C ILE A 85 -8.11 -15.81 -1.30
N HIS A 86 -8.11 -16.71 -0.32
CA HIS A 86 -7.30 -17.93 -0.40
C HIS A 86 -7.82 -19.03 0.53
N GLU A 87 -7.64 -20.28 0.11
CA GLU A 87 -7.90 -21.50 0.87
C GLU A 87 -6.66 -22.41 0.79
N ALA A 88 -6.18 -22.88 1.94
CA ALA A 88 -5.04 -23.78 2.04
C ALA A 88 -5.39 -25.05 2.82
N HIS A 89 -5.08 -26.20 2.25
CA HIS A 89 -5.27 -27.50 2.90
C HIS A 89 -3.98 -27.94 3.62
N LEU A 90 -4.07 -28.07 4.93
CA LEU A 90 -2.94 -28.35 5.82
C LEU A 90 -2.85 -29.84 6.16
N ILE A 91 -1.62 -30.35 6.28
CA ILE A 91 -1.36 -31.69 6.81
C ILE A 91 -1.64 -31.70 8.31
N GLU A 92 -1.05 -30.74 9.03
CA GLU A 92 -1.17 -30.56 10.48
C GLU A 92 -1.36 -29.09 10.83
N LEU A 93 -2.12 -28.85 11.89
CA LEU A 93 -2.40 -27.54 12.44
C LEU A 93 -2.29 -27.59 13.97
N ALA A 94 -1.60 -26.62 14.55
CA ALA A 94 -1.67 -26.33 15.97
C ALA A 94 -1.90 -24.84 16.19
N HIS A 95 -2.71 -24.49 17.19
CA HIS A 95 -2.99 -23.11 17.54
C HIS A 95 -3.04 -22.97 19.05
N THR A 96 -2.36 -21.95 19.57
CA THR A 96 -2.42 -21.56 20.97
C THR A 96 -2.85 -20.10 21.08
N ASP A 97 -3.69 -19.81 22.06
CA ASP A 97 -4.20 -18.49 22.38
C ASP A 97 -4.11 -18.27 23.90
N SER A 98 -3.37 -17.25 24.33
CA SER A 98 -3.18 -16.96 25.75
C SER A 98 -4.46 -16.57 26.49
N THR A 99 -5.46 -16.04 25.78
CA THR A 99 -6.74 -15.59 26.35
C THR A 99 -7.81 -16.67 26.31
N ASN A 100 -7.70 -17.60 25.37
CA ASN A 100 -8.59 -18.75 25.29
C ASN A 100 -7.82 -20.03 24.92
N PRO A 101 -7.05 -20.62 25.86
CA PRO A 101 -6.21 -21.79 25.60
C PRO A 101 -6.97 -23.04 25.14
N ASN A 102 -8.29 -23.08 25.37
CA ASN A 102 -9.18 -24.17 24.96
C ASN A 102 -9.97 -23.85 23.68
N ALA A 103 -9.72 -22.71 23.01
CA ALA A 103 -10.37 -22.34 21.76
C ALA A 103 -10.09 -23.35 20.63
N PHE A 104 -8.92 -23.99 20.69
CA PHE A 104 -8.47 -24.97 19.72
C PHE A 104 -7.87 -26.19 20.43
N SER A 105 -7.77 -27.30 19.70
CA SER A 105 -7.15 -28.52 20.23
C SER A 105 -5.73 -28.27 20.73
N LYS A 106 -5.39 -28.82 21.90
CA LYS A 106 -4.03 -28.77 22.47
C LYS A 106 -3.05 -29.61 21.66
N ASP A 107 -3.54 -30.69 21.05
CA ASP A 107 -2.78 -31.54 20.16
C ASP A 107 -2.89 -31.08 18.72
N LYS A 108 -1.88 -31.42 17.91
CA LYS A 108 -1.89 -31.17 16.47
C LYS A 108 -3.07 -31.88 15.81
N VAL A 109 -3.84 -31.12 15.05
CA VAL A 109 -5.00 -31.63 14.32
C VAL A 109 -4.61 -31.87 12.86
N ARG A 110 -4.99 -33.04 12.33
CA ARG A 110 -4.69 -33.43 10.95
C ARG A 110 -5.78 -33.01 9.97
N SER A 111 -5.37 -32.82 8.72
CA SER A 111 -6.26 -32.59 7.56
C SER A 111 -7.16 -31.35 7.72
N CYS A 112 -6.57 -30.27 8.22
CA CYS A 112 -7.26 -29.01 8.49
C CYS A 112 -7.29 -28.10 7.26
N THR A 113 -8.16 -27.10 7.28
CA THR A 113 -8.21 -26.05 6.25
C THR A 113 -7.99 -24.69 6.90
N ALA A 114 -7.19 -23.85 6.24
CA ALA A 114 -7.02 -22.45 6.57
C ALA A 114 -7.64 -21.58 5.46
N PHE A 115 -8.53 -20.68 5.84
CA PHE A 115 -9.15 -19.70 4.94
C PHE A 115 -8.62 -18.31 5.26
N VAL A 116 -8.27 -17.55 4.23
CA VAL A 116 -7.85 -16.16 4.36
C VAL A 116 -8.95 -15.27 3.80
N PHE A 117 -9.51 -14.44 4.67
CA PHE A 117 -10.46 -13.41 4.32
C PHE A 117 -9.75 -12.06 4.37
N GLU A 118 -9.77 -11.32 3.27
CA GLU A 118 -9.37 -9.93 3.24
C GLU A 118 -10.48 -9.07 3.80
N LYS A 119 -10.17 -8.24 4.81
CA LYS A 119 -11.09 -7.20 5.28
C LYS A 119 -10.97 -5.96 4.40
N ARG A 120 -12.11 -5.40 4.05
CA ARG A 120 -12.25 -4.29 3.11
C ARG A 120 -13.16 -3.21 3.69
N LEU A 121 -12.72 -1.97 3.63
CA LEU A 121 -13.55 -0.80 3.92
C LEU A 121 -14.04 -0.21 2.61
N HIS A 122 -15.34 -0.34 2.36
CA HIS A 122 -15.98 0.34 1.24
C HIS A 122 -16.07 1.83 1.53
N THR A 123 -15.47 2.65 0.67
CA THR A 123 -15.42 4.10 0.78
C THR A 123 -16.03 4.70 -0.47
N ARG A 124 -16.95 5.65 -0.30
CA ARG A 124 -17.55 6.39 -1.41
C ARG A 124 -17.06 7.83 -1.38
N SER A 125 -16.41 8.24 -2.47
CA SER A 125 -15.90 9.59 -2.65
C SER A 125 -16.53 10.24 -3.89
N GLY A 126 -16.28 11.53 -4.10
CA GLY A 126 -16.71 12.23 -5.33
C GLY A 126 -16.08 11.65 -6.61
N LEU A 127 -15.04 10.83 -6.48
CA LEU A 127 -14.29 10.21 -7.59
C LEU A 127 -14.71 8.77 -7.87
N GLY A 128 -15.61 8.21 -7.05
CA GLY A 128 -16.09 6.84 -7.19
C GLY A 128 -16.11 6.08 -5.87
N GLU A 129 -16.44 4.80 -5.98
CA GLU A 129 -16.44 3.84 -4.89
C GLU A 129 -15.13 3.05 -4.92
N THR A 130 -14.48 2.91 -3.76
CA THR A 130 -13.24 2.15 -3.61
C THR A 130 -13.29 1.24 -2.38
N ASN A 131 -12.60 0.12 -2.44
CA ASN A 131 -12.48 -0.85 -1.35
C ASN A 131 -11.06 -0.85 -0.82
N LEU A 132 -10.87 -0.30 0.38
CA LEU A 132 -9.56 -0.19 1.01
C LEU A 132 -9.26 -1.43 1.85
N HIS A 133 -8.06 -1.98 1.71
CA HIS A 133 -7.60 -3.10 2.52
C HIS A 133 -7.55 -2.73 4.03
N ARG A 134 -7.95 -3.66 4.91
CA ARG A 134 -7.97 -3.48 6.38
C ARG A 134 -7.45 -4.70 7.14
N GLY A 135 -6.45 -5.36 6.58
CA GLY A 135 -5.85 -6.57 7.12
C GLY A 135 -6.60 -7.83 6.70
N TYR A 136 -6.37 -8.91 7.43
CA TYR A 136 -6.95 -10.22 7.14
C TYR A 136 -7.60 -10.83 8.38
N ARG A 137 -8.55 -11.74 8.14
CA ARG A 137 -9.00 -12.74 9.09
C ARG A 137 -8.54 -14.10 8.59
N LEU A 138 -7.65 -14.73 9.35
CA LEU A 138 -7.25 -16.13 9.15
C LEU A 138 -8.20 -17.02 9.95
N LEU A 139 -8.99 -17.81 9.24
CA LEU A 139 -9.87 -18.81 9.84
C LEU A 139 -9.23 -20.19 9.75
N LEU A 140 -9.01 -20.80 10.90
CA LEU A 140 -8.50 -22.15 11.03
C LEU A 140 -9.65 -23.10 11.33
N MET A 141 -9.71 -24.22 10.62
CA MET A 141 -10.77 -25.19 10.78
C MET A 141 -10.22 -26.62 10.82
N ALA A 142 -10.57 -27.36 11.86
CA ALA A 142 -10.35 -28.80 11.91
C ALA A 142 -11.23 -29.53 10.88
N ASN A 143 -10.74 -30.65 10.34
CA ASN A 143 -11.54 -31.48 9.46
C ASN A 143 -12.88 -31.88 10.13
N PRO A 144 -14.03 -31.77 9.44
CA PRO A 144 -15.30 -32.27 9.95
C PRO A 144 -15.32 -33.75 10.33
N THR A 145 -14.38 -34.55 9.83
CA THR A 145 -14.24 -35.96 10.20
C THR A 145 -13.54 -36.18 11.55
N ASN A 146 -12.92 -35.14 12.14
CA ASN A 146 -12.32 -35.24 13.46
C ASN A 146 -13.41 -35.30 14.54
N LYS A 147 -13.13 -36.01 15.64
CA LYS A 147 -14.09 -36.20 16.75
C LYS A 147 -14.58 -34.88 17.38
N SER A 148 -13.81 -33.80 17.23
CA SER A 148 -14.18 -32.45 17.67
C SER A 148 -14.02 -31.47 16.51
N LEU A 149 -15.10 -30.78 16.15
CA LEU A 149 -15.04 -29.62 15.26
C LEU A 149 -14.41 -28.49 16.07
N THR A 150 -13.22 -28.02 15.71
CA THR A 150 -12.61 -26.84 16.33
C THR A 150 -12.32 -25.78 15.28
N MET A 151 -12.48 -24.52 15.67
CA MET A 151 -12.31 -23.38 14.80
C MET A 151 -11.66 -22.23 15.55
N ALA A 152 -10.75 -21.50 14.90
CA ALA A 152 -10.16 -20.29 15.46
C ALA A 152 -10.07 -19.20 14.38
N GLY A 153 -10.59 -18.01 14.69
CA GLY A 153 -10.45 -16.81 13.87
C GLY A 153 -9.36 -15.91 14.42
N ILE A 154 -8.39 -15.54 13.57
CA ILE A 154 -7.22 -14.77 13.96
C ILE A 154 -7.13 -13.52 13.08
N PRO A 155 -7.25 -12.32 13.66
CA PRO A 155 -7.00 -11.09 12.91
C PRO A 155 -5.50 -10.94 12.65
N LEU A 156 -5.14 -10.62 11.42
CA LEU A 156 -3.76 -10.39 10.98
C LEU A 156 -3.63 -9.02 10.33
N CYS A 157 -2.44 -8.42 10.44
CA CYS A 157 -2.04 -7.25 9.66
C CYS A 157 -2.95 -6.02 9.79
N ARG A 158 -3.61 -5.83 10.95
CA ARG A 158 -4.45 -4.64 11.22
C ARG A 158 -3.66 -3.46 11.77
N THR A 159 -2.93 -3.68 12.86
CA THR A 159 -2.19 -2.64 13.58
C THR A 159 -0.79 -3.12 13.98
N SER A 160 -0.35 -4.23 13.40
CA SER A 160 0.92 -4.87 13.68
C SER A 160 1.42 -5.62 12.45
N PRO A 161 2.75 -5.78 12.30
CA PRO A 161 3.33 -6.56 11.23
C PRO A 161 2.98 -8.04 11.37
N LEU A 162 2.97 -8.76 10.24
CA LEU A 162 2.93 -10.21 10.19
C LEU A 162 4.27 -10.76 10.69
N LEU A 163 4.28 -11.28 11.91
CA LEU A 163 5.43 -11.97 12.47
C LEU A 163 5.32 -13.46 12.15
N PHE A 164 6.36 -14.01 11.54
CA PHE A 164 6.33 -15.41 11.12
C PHE A 164 7.69 -16.09 11.27
N GLU A 165 7.68 -17.42 11.17
CA GLU A 165 8.88 -18.24 11.00
C GLU A 165 8.60 -19.26 9.90
N MET A 166 9.56 -19.51 9.04
CA MET A 166 9.47 -20.56 8.02
C MET A 166 10.56 -21.60 8.23
N SER A 167 10.19 -22.87 8.14
CA SER A 167 11.16 -23.95 8.12
C SER A 167 12.08 -23.89 6.89
N GLY A 168 13.26 -24.50 7.00
CA GLY A 168 14.25 -24.55 5.93
C GLY A 168 13.78 -25.36 4.71
N ALA A 169 14.53 -25.26 3.60
CA ALA A 169 14.18 -25.95 2.35
C ALA A 169 14.15 -27.48 2.45
N ASN A 170 14.94 -28.07 3.36
CA ASN A 170 15.04 -29.52 3.58
C ASN A 170 14.15 -30.03 4.72
N GLU A 171 13.35 -29.15 5.32
CA GLU A 171 12.46 -29.47 6.43
C GLU A 171 11.01 -29.57 5.94
N PRO A 172 10.11 -30.22 6.70
CA PRO A 172 8.69 -30.19 6.39
C PRO A 172 8.22 -28.73 6.20
N PRO A 173 7.38 -28.42 5.21
CA PRO A 173 7.01 -27.04 4.87
C PRO A 173 6.07 -26.47 5.92
N VAL A 174 6.65 -25.90 6.96
CA VAL A 174 5.98 -25.34 8.13
C VAL A 174 6.11 -23.83 8.11
N MET A 175 5.03 -23.15 8.49
CA MET A 175 5.00 -21.73 8.80
C MET A 175 4.42 -21.54 10.20
N ASN A 176 5.13 -20.83 11.07
CA ASN A 176 4.58 -20.32 12.32
C ASN A 176 4.13 -18.88 12.11
N VAL A 177 2.92 -18.55 12.53
CA VAL A 177 2.39 -17.18 12.56
C VAL A 177 2.22 -16.75 14.00
N HIS A 178 2.72 -15.57 14.32
CA HIS A 178 2.71 -15.00 15.66
C HIS A 178 1.89 -13.71 15.66
N THR A 179 0.87 -13.65 16.51
CA THR A 179 0.12 -12.42 16.76
C THR A 179 0.28 -12.02 18.20
N GLN A 180 0.61 -10.74 18.43
CA GLN A 180 0.71 -10.18 19.77
C GLN A 180 -0.01 -8.84 19.83
N ASP A 181 -1.10 -8.82 20.59
CA ASP A 181 -1.75 -7.61 21.08
C ASP A 181 -1.49 -7.48 22.60
N SER A 182 -1.79 -6.32 23.16
CA SER A 182 -1.58 -5.87 24.54
C SER A 182 -1.91 -6.92 25.61
N LYS A 183 -2.91 -7.78 25.37
CA LYS A 183 -3.37 -8.81 26.32
C LYS A 183 -3.46 -10.22 25.72
N ARG A 184 -3.18 -10.38 24.42
CA ARG A 184 -3.44 -11.63 23.68
C ARG A 184 -2.23 -11.99 22.84
N GLN A 185 -1.65 -13.15 23.12
CA GLN A 185 -0.61 -13.76 22.30
C GLN A 185 -1.17 -15.03 21.67
N CYS A 186 -1.00 -15.16 20.35
CA CYS A 186 -1.33 -16.38 19.65
C CYS A 186 -0.14 -16.88 18.84
N LYS A 187 0.03 -18.20 18.81
CA LYS A 187 0.96 -18.90 17.93
C LYS A 187 0.18 -19.92 17.12
N THR A 188 0.32 -19.86 15.80
CA THR A 188 -0.32 -20.78 14.88
C THR A 188 0.75 -21.48 14.07
N THR A 189 0.80 -22.80 14.12
CA THR A 189 1.71 -23.63 13.33
C THR A 189 0.93 -24.30 12.21
N LEU A 190 1.29 -23.96 10.97
CA LEU A 190 0.67 -24.43 9.74
C LEU A 190 1.66 -25.36 9.02
N MET A 191 1.29 -26.63 8.81
CA MET A 191 2.06 -27.57 8.00
C MET A 191 1.39 -27.78 6.65
N PHE A 192 2.06 -27.41 5.57
CA PHE A 192 1.56 -27.47 4.19
C PHE A 192 1.92 -28.79 3.52
N LYS A 193 1.36 -29.07 2.34
CA LYS A 193 1.75 -30.26 1.56
C LYS A 193 3.07 -30.07 0.83
N SER A 194 3.39 -28.83 0.47
CA SER A 194 4.62 -28.49 -0.25
C SER A 194 5.15 -27.12 0.18
N GLY A 195 6.45 -26.90 -0.08
CA GLY A 195 7.07 -25.57 0.12
C GLY A 195 6.45 -24.49 -0.78
N ARG A 196 5.91 -24.88 -1.94
CA ARG A 196 5.21 -23.97 -2.87
C ARG A 196 3.90 -23.46 -2.27
N GLU A 197 3.04 -24.36 -1.79
CA GLU A 197 1.77 -23.95 -1.13
C GLU A 197 2.02 -23.04 0.07
N ARG A 198 3.08 -23.31 0.85
CA ARG A 198 3.50 -22.44 1.95
C ARG A 198 3.89 -21.04 1.45
N GLN A 199 4.66 -20.97 0.36
CA GLN A 199 5.09 -19.70 -0.22
C GLN A 199 3.90 -18.92 -0.77
N ASP A 200 3.01 -19.57 -1.52
CA ASP A 200 1.79 -18.97 -2.07
C ASP A 200 0.93 -18.39 -0.93
N PHE A 201 0.77 -19.13 0.18
CA PHE A 201 0.04 -18.66 1.36
C PHE A 201 0.68 -17.42 2.00
N TYR A 202 2.01 -17.38 2.12
CA TYR A 202 2.73 -16.21 2.62
C TYR A 202 2.60 -15.00 1.69
N ASP A 203 2.74 -15.22 0.38
CA ASP A 203 2.64 -14.16 -0.62
C ASP A 203 1.25 -13.50 -0.59
N VAL A 204 0.20 -14.29 -0.34
CA VAL A 204 -1.16 -13.79 -0.09
C VAL A 204 -1.21 -12.92 1.16
N LEU A 205 -0.74 -13.42 2.31
CA LEU A 205 -0.79 -12.67 3.58
C LEU A 205 0.04 -11.38 3.54
N GLN A 206 1.09 -11.34 2.74
CA GLN A 206 1.94 -10.16 2.57
C GLN A 206 1.43 -9.20 1.47
N GLY A 207 0.45 -9.61 0.66
CA GLY A 207 -0.03 -8.83 -0.49
C GLY A 207 0.96 -8.77 -1.66
N ILE A 208 1.85 -9.77 -1.76
CA ILE A 208 2.84 -9.93 -2.84
C ILE A 208 2.22 -10.63 -4.05
N SER A 209 1.24 -11.50 -3.82
CA SER A 209 0.53 -12.24 -4.86
C SER A 209 0.05 -11.31 -5.97
N ILE A 210 0.33 -11.67 -7.22
CA ILE A 210 -0.12 -10.95 -8.41
C ILE A 210 -1.34 -11.68 -8.95
N ASN A 211 -2.46 -10.98 -9.04
CA ASN A 211 -3.70 -11.51 -9.59
C ASN A 211 -3.69 -11.43 -11.13
N GLU A 212 -4.64 -12.11 -11.79
CA GLU A 212 -4.76 -12.10 -13.26
C GLU A 212 -4.99 -10.70 -13.85
N ASP A 213 -5.60 -9.80 -13.07
CA ASP A 213 -5.85 -8.40 -13.41
C ASP A 213 -4.69 -7.46 -13.05
N GLU A 214 -3.57 -7.98 -12.56
CA GLU A 214 -2.43 -7.20 -12.08
C GLU A 214 -1.16 -7.50 -12.86
N GLN A 215 -0.25 -6.52 -12.92
CA GLN A 215 1.07 -6.68 -13.52
C GLN A 215 2.15 -5.95 -12.73
N VAL A 216 3.36 -6.48 -12.76
CA VAL A 216 4.55 -5.82 -12.21
C VAL A 216 5.14 -4.91 -13.30
N VAL A 217 5.00 -3.59 -13.14
CA VAL A 217 5.49 -2.60 -14.11
C VAL A 217 6.94 -2.17 -13.89
N ALA A 218 7.47 -2.42 -12.69
CA ALA A 218 8.90 -2.32 -12.42
C ALA A 218 9.32 -3.25 -11.29
N ARG A 219 10.57 -3.70 -11.38
CA ARG A 219 11.31 -4.42 -10.35
C ARG A 219 12.74 -3.90 -10.39
N VAL A 220 13.14 -3.15 -9.36
CA VAL A 220 14.47 -2.53 -9.27
C VAL A 220 15.11 -2.89 -7.93
N GLY A 221 16.43 -2.83 -7.85
CA GLY A 221 17.17 -3.02 -6.61
C GLY A 221 16.88 -1.90 -5.60
N LEU A 222 17.00 -2.23 -4.32
CA LEU A 222 16.76 -1.31 -3.22
C LEU A 222 17.91 -1.42 -2.23
N ARG A 223 18.66 -0.33 -2.02
CA ARG A 223 19.77 -0.29 -1.05
C ARG A 223 19.28 -0.03 0.36
N SER A 224 18.37 0.92 0.51
CA SER A 224 17.81 1.26 1.82
C SER A 224 16.42 1.86 1.68
N MET A 225 15.63 1.67 2.72
CA MET A 225 14.40 2.41 2.96
C MET A 225 14.45 2.98 4.37
N VAL A 226 14.03 4.24 4.50
CA VAL A 226 13.89 4.95 5.77
C VAL A 226 12.49 5.55 5.81
N SER A 227 11.89 5.62 7.00
CA SER A 227 10.63 6.31 7.22
C SER A 227 10.75 7.25 8.41
N GLU A 228 10.12 8.43 8.26
CA GLU A 228 10.10 9.49 9.26
C GLU A 228 8.67 9.98 9.44
N ALA A 229 8.25 10.27 10.66
CA ALA A 229 6.97 10.94 10.92
C ALA A 229 7.05 12.40 10.46
N SER A 230 6.06 12.87 9.70
CA SER A 230 6.04 14.24 9.19
C SER A 230 5.60 15.27 10.24
N ILE A 231 4.92 14.83 11.30
CA ILE A 231 4.39 15.67 12.38
C ILE A 231 4.77 15.06 13.73
N GLY A 232 5.10 15.91 14.69
CA GLY A 232 5.36 15.51 16.08
C GLY A 232 6.77 14.95 16.28
N GLN A 233 6.93 14.18 17.35
CA GLN A 233 8.19 13.46 17.62
C GLN A 233 8.31 12.27 16.68
N ASP A 234 9.46 12.14 16.02
CA ASP A 234 9.74 10.99 15.16
C ASP A 234 10.00 9.73 16.01
N THR A 235 8.95 8.92 16.15
CA THR A 235 8.99 7.65 16.90
C THR A 235 9.43 6.46 16.04
N ILE A 236 9.59 6.67 14.73
CA ILE A 236 9.88 5.62 13.74
C ILE A 236 11.27 5.75 13.12
N ALA A 237 12.05 6.73 13.56
CA ALA A 237 13.48 6.80 13.28
C ALA A 237 14.15 5.43 13.56
N GLY A 238 14.79 4.86 12.54
CA GLY A 238 15.43 3.55 12.65
C GLY A 238 14.48 2.35 12.68
N ALA A 239 13.20 2.51 12.32
CA ALA A 239 12.23 1.41 12.28
C ALA A 239 12.71 0.18 11.47
N PHE A 240 13.56 0.41 10.47
CA PHE A 240 14.11 -0.59 9.57
C PHE A 240 15.56 -1.01 9.90
N GLN A 241 16.06 -0.65 11.09
CA GLN A 241 17.42 -0.97 11.48
C GLN A 241 17.68 -2.48 11.46
N GLY A 242 18.77 -2.88 10.80
CA GLY A 242 19.19 -4.28 10.65
C GLY A 242 18.51 -5.05 9.52
N LEU A 243 17.57 -4.43 8.77
CA LEU A 243 16.96 -5.07 7.61
C LEU A 243 17.80 -4.87 6.36
N MET A 244 18.10 -5.96 5.65
CA MET A 244 18.85 -5.90 4.40
C MET A 244 17.89 -5.86 3.20
N TRP A 245 17.69 -4.66 2.66
CA TRP A 245 16.84 -4.43 1.48
C TRP A 245 17.41 -5.10 0.23
N LYS A 246 16.52 -5.57 -0.64
CA LYS A 246 16.88 -6.29 -1.87
C LYS A 246 16.33 -5.58 -3.09
N GLU A 247 15.02 -5.41 -3.14
CA GLU A 247 14.33 -4.87 -4.30
C GLU A 247 13.03 -4.17 -3.91
N VAL A 248 12.53 -3.33 -4.81
CA VAL A 248 11.17 -2.81 -4.76
C VAL A 248 10.46 -3.11 -6.06
N ARG A 249 9.21 -3.55 -5.95
CA ARG A 249 8.30 -3.79 -7.08
C ARG A 249 7.19 -2.77 -7.10
N VAL A 250 6.80 -2.36 -8.29
CA VAL A 250 5.61 -1.54 -8.52
C VAL A 250 4.59 -2.41 -9.24
N VAL A 251 3.42 -2.59 -8.62
CA VAL A 251 2.31 -3.38 -9.16
C VAL A 251 1.15 -2.46 -9.46
N THR A 252 0.51 -2.66 -10.61
CA THR A 252 -0.68 -1.93 -11.05
C THR A 252 -1.60 -2.87 -11.84
N GLU A 253 -2.72 -2.36 -12.32
CA GLU A 253 -3.67 -3.11 -13.15
C GLU A 253 -3.06 -3.46 -14.52
N ALA A 254 -3.30 -4.68 -15.01
CA ALA A 254 -2.72 -5.22 -16.24
C ALA A 254 -3.06 -4.40 -17.49
N ASN A 255 -4.26 -3.80 -17.50
CA ASN A 255 -4.77 -3.01 -18.63
C ASN A 255 -4.61 -1.50 -18.45
N ALA A 256 -3.85 -1.05 -17.45
CA ALA A 256 -3.74 0.37 -17.11
C ALA A 256 -3.08 1.24 -18.20
N ALA A 257 -2.57 0.68 -19.30
CA ALA A 257 -1.98 1.45 -20.38
C ALA A 257 -2.18 0.83 -21.77
N VAL A 258 -3.07 1.40 -22.60
CA VAL A 258 -2.78 1.78 -24.00
C VAL A 258 -3.78 2.86 -24.44
N GLY A 259 -3.32 4.10 -24.58
CA GLY A 259 -3.96 5.12 -25.43
C GLY A 259 -5.20 5.81 -24.87
N GLN A 260 -5.10 7.14 -24.78
CA GLN A 260 -6.16 8.10 -24.50
C GLN A 260 -6.50 8.27 -23.00
N ASP A 261 -6.47 9.54 -22.61
CA ASP A 261 -6.54 10.12 -21.28
C ASP A 261 -5.36 9.93 -20.33
N GLN A 262 -5.04 11.05 -19.65
CA GLN A 262 -4.15 11.18 -18.51
C GLN A 262 -4.71 10.42 -17.28
N GLY A 263 -5.25 9.22 -17.50
CA GLY A 263 -5.99 8.43 -16.54
C GLY A 263 -5.16 8.10 -15.31
N ASP A 264 -5.69 8.55 -14.18
CA ASP A 264 -5.12 8.56 -12.83
C ASP A 264 -4.76 7.15 -12.35
N MET A 265 -3.46 6.78 -12.43
CA MET A 265 -2.94 5.60 -11.68
C MET A 265 -3.24 5.69 -10.19
N THR A 266 -3.44 6.91 -9.71
CA THR A 266 -3.71 7.23 -8.31
C THR A 266 -4.96 6.48 -7.82
N LEU A 267 -6.02 6.43 -8.63
CA LEU A 267 -7.32 5.87 -8.25
C LEU A 267 -7.41 4.34 -8.28
N SER A 268 -6.36 3.63 -8.72
CA SER A 268 -6.39 2.17 -8.81
C SER A 268 -6.22 1.50 -7.45
N GLU A 269 -7.20 0.69 -7.04
CA GLU A 269 -7.14 -0.16 -5.82
C GLU A 269 -5.98 -1.18 -5.86
N ARG A 270 -5.44 -1.45 -7.05
CA ARG A 270 -4.37 -2.44 -7.26
C ARG A 270 -2.98 -1.83 -7.20
N PHE A 271 -2.88 -0.50 -7.24
CA PHE A 271 -1.61 0.20 -7.29
C PHE A 271 -0.88 0.12 -5.96
N ARG A 272 0.25 -0.61 -5.94
CA ARG A 272 1.01 -0.85 -4.71
C ARG A 272 2.52 -0.96 -4.95
N LEU A 273 3.27 -0.62 -3.92
CA LEU A 273 4.71 -0.82 -3.83
C LEU A 273 4.99 -1.99 -2.90
N ILE A 274 5.90 -2.87 -3.31
CA ILE A 274 6.35 -4.00 -2.49
C ILE A 274 7.87 -3.88 -2.33
N ALA A 275 8.32 -3.41 -1.18
CA ALA A 275 9.73 -3.33 -0.82
C ALA A 275 10.14 -4.60 -0.05
N MET A 276 11.08 -5.36 -0.61
CA MET A 276 11.51 -6.64 -0.06
C MET A 276 12.85 -6.50 0.67
N HIS A 277 12.97 -7.18 1.81
CA HIS A 277 14.21 -7.37 2.53
C HIS A 277 14.49 -8.86 2.76
N ASP A 278 15.64 -9.19 3.32
CA ASP A 278 16.09 -10.56 3.59
C ASP A 278 15.16 -11.40 4.48
N SER A 279 14.44 -10.72 5.37
CA SER A 279 13.61 -11.32 6.40
C SER A 279 12.11 -11.00 6.21
N GLY A 280 11.66 -10.50 5.05
CA GLY A 280 10.25 -10.11 4.87
C GLY A 280 10.03 -9.05 3.80
N ALA A 281 8.92 -8.32 3.91
CA ALA A 281 8.59 -7.23 3.01
C ALA A 281 7.69 -6.16 3.66
N VAL A 282 7.63 -5.00 3.00
CA VAL A 282 6.67 -3.92 3.24
C VAL A 282 5.86 -3.69 1.97
N THR A 283 4.55 -3.84 2.06
CA THR A 283 3.59 -3.64 0.98
C THR A 283 2.76 -2.39 1.27
N ASP A 284 2.95 -1.36 0.46
CA ASP A 284 2.30 -0.05 0.54
C ASP A 284 1.25 0.05 -0.57
N ARG A 285 -0.03 -0.04 -0.21
CA ARG A 285 -1.14 0.13 -1.16
C ARG A 285 -1.39 1.62 -1.29
N LEU A 286 -1.20 2.17 -2.48
CA LEU A 286 -1.05 3.61 -2.63
C LEU A 286 -2.38 4.35 -2.48
N ASN A 287 -3.49 3.81 -3.01
CA ASN A 287 -4.86 4.32 -2.82
C ASN A 287 -4.93 5.86 -2.84
N LEU A 288 -4.43 6.45 -3.93
CA LEU A 288 -4.17 7.88 -4.02
C LEU A 288 -5.37 8.59 -4.66
N GLY A 289 -5.74 9.73 -4.11
CA GLY A 289 -6.56 10.72 -4.82
C GLY A 289 -5.72 11.57 -5.80
N PRO A 290 -6.40 12.37 -6.64
CA PRO A 290 -5.77 13.41 -7.43
C PRO A 290 -4.98 14.36 -6.55
N GLY A 291 -3.75 14.65 -6.93
CA GLY A 291 -2.86 15.56 -6.19
C GLY A 291 -2.09 14.88 -5.06
N GLU A 292 -2.40 13.63 -4.70
CA GLU A 292 -1.83 12.97 -3.53
C GLU A 292 -0.52 12.22 -3.80
N LEU A 293 -0.14 12.01 -5.06
CA LEU A 293 1.18 11.46 -5.39
C LEU A 293 2.25 12.53 -5.20
N LEU A 294 2.85 12.53 -4.02
CA LEU A 294 3.82 13.54 -3.57
C LEU A 294 5.24 12.98 -3.54
N VAL A 295 6.09 13.48 -4.42
CA VAL A 295 7.46 12.98 -4.60
C VAL A 295 8.50 14.06 -4.35
N ARG A 296 9.65 13.68 -3.79
CA ARG A 296 10.83 14.53 -3.63
C ARG A 296 12.10 13.78 -4.00
N LEU A 297 13.00 14.44 -4.71
CA LEU A 297 14.37 13.99 -4.92
C LEU A 297 15.34 14.88 -4.11
N PRO A 298 16.47 14.34 -3.64
CA PRO A 298 17.48 15.15 -2.96
C PRO A 298 18.21 16.03 -3.97
N ALA A 299 18.48 17.28 -3.59
CA ALA A 299 19.26 18.24 -4.38
C ALA A 299 20.72 17.80 -4.59
N SER A 300 21.22 16.87 -3.76
CA SER A 300 22.56 16.29 -3.88
C SER A 300 22.78 15.43 -5.12
N GLY A 301 21.72 15.05 -5.84
CA GLY A 301 21.80 14.14 -6.98
C GLY A 301 21.92 12.66 -6.60
N ALA A 302 21.82 12.33 -5.30
CA ALA A 302 21.82 10.94 -4.87
C ALA A 302 20.65 10.15 -5.50
N PRO A 303 20.83 8.86 -5.84
CA PRO A 303 19.79 8.02 -6.42
C PRO A 303 18.78 7.61 -5.36
N SER A 304 18.02 8.56 -4.82
CA SER A 304 16.94 8.30 -3.86
C SER A 304 15.71 9.15 -4.16
N MET A 305 14.56 8.64 -3.75
CA MET A 305 13.27 9.33 -3.86
C MET A 305 12.48 9.17 -2.57
N SER A 306 11.89 10.27 -2.12
CA SER A 306 11.01 10.31 -0.96
C SER A 306 9.55 10.43 -1.41
N LEU A 307 8.70 9.63 -0.79
CA LEU A 307 7.24 9.66 -0.93
C LEU A 307 6.64 10.25 0.33
N LEU A 308 5.81 11.28 0.20
CA LEU A 308 5.00 11.78 1.30
C LEU A 308 3.64 11.06 1.28
N ARG A 309 3.31 10.38 2.37
CA ARG A 309 2.14 9.51 2.48
C ARG A 309 1.24 9.99 3.62
N ALA A 310 -0.06 10.12 3.32
CA ALA A 310 -1.08 10.40 4.33
C ALA A 310 -1.19 9.21 5.32
N PRO A 311 -1.82 9.40 6.49
CA PRO A 311 -2.18 8.29 7.36
C PRO A 311 -2.97 7.21 6.59
N GLN A 312 -2.59 5.94 6.75
CA GLN A 312 -3.19 4.82 6.04
C GLN A 312 -3.15 3.51 6.85
N GLU A 313 -4.23 2.73 6.79
CA GLU A 313 -4.40 1.47 7.53
C GLU A 313 -4.25 0.22 6.64
N ASP A 314 -3.94 0.41 5.36
CA ASP A 314 -3.82 -0.64 4.33
C ASP A 314 -2.36 -1.05 4.05
N LEU A 315 -1.43 -0.56 4.85
CA LEU A 315 -0.02 -0.93 4.84
C LEU A 315 0.19 -2.31 5.49
N THR A 316 0.93 -3.20 4.83
CA THR A 316 1.27 -4.52 5.38
C THR A 316 2.79 -4.69 5.47
N ALA A 317 3.32 -4.98 6.66
CA ALA A 317 4.72 -5.32 6.86
C ALA A 317 4.85 -6.74 7.43
N SER A 318 5.92 -7.46 7.09
CA SER A 318 6.22 -8.77 7.69
C SER A 318 7.66 -8.90 8.13
N LEU A 319 7.88 -9.81 9.08
CA LEU A 319 9.20 -10.13 9.61
C LEU A 319 9.30 -11.62 9.97
N ASP A 320 10.27 -12.29 9.37
CA ASP A 320 10.73 -13.62 9.72
C ASP A 320 11.58 -13.52 10.99
N ILE A 321 10.96 -13.76 12.14
CA ILE A 321 11.60 -13.60 13.45
C ILE A 321 12.64 -14.68 13.74
N SER A 322 12.70 -15.73 12.92
CA SER A 322 13.78 -16.73 13.01
C SER A 322 15.11 -16.23 12.43
N LYS A 323 15.05 -15.25 11.51
CA LYS A 323 16.22 -14.65 10.86
C LYS A 323 16.56 -13.27 11.39
N ALA A 324 15.55 -12.49 11.72
CA ALA A 324 15.72 -11.10 12.13
C ALA A 324 16.05 -10.97 13.62
N GLN A 325 17.25 -10.46 13.93
CA GLN A 325 17.64 -10.11 15.31
C GLN A 325 17.07 -8.76 15.76
N HIS A 326 16.74 -7.88 14.81
CA HIS A 326 16.27 -6.51 15.04
C HIS A 326 15.03 -6.22 14.17
N GLY A 327 14.44 -5.04 14.34
CA GLY A 327 13.35 -4.56 13.47
C GLY A 327 11.93 -4.90 13.93
N ARG A 328 11.71 -5.88 14.82
CA ARG A 328 10.35 -6.24 15.30
C ARG A 328 9.57 -5.05 15.89
N GLU A 329 10.14 -4.39 16.89
CA GLU A 329 9.50 -3.23 17.52
C GLU A 329 9.49 -2.01 16.61
N GLY A 330 10.52 -1.85 15.76
CA GLY A 330 10.61 -0.79 14.77
C GLY A 330 9.49 -0.87 13.72
N LEU A 331 9.28 -2.04 13.11
CA LEU A 331 8.20 -2.29 12.16
C LEU A 331 6.82 -2.14 12.81
N LYS A 332 6.66 -2.60 14.06
CA LYS A 332 5.41 -2.42 14.78
C LYS A 332 5.08 -0.93 14.95
N ARG A 333 6.03 -0.13 15.42
CA ARG A 333 5.86 1.33 15.52
C ARG A 333 5.61 1.96 14.17
N PHE A 334 6.32 1.53 13.11
CA PHE A 334 6.10 2.03 11.76
C PHE A 334 4.66 1.80 11.27
N VAL A 335 4.12 0.58 11.40
CA VAL A 335 2.73 0.29 11.00
C VAL A 335 1.73 1.11 11.82
N GLN A 336 1.96 1.24 13.13
CA GLN A 336 1.08 2.01 14.02
C GLN A 336 1.10 3.51 13.72
N THR A 337 2.29 4.09 13.54
CA THR A 337 2.45 5.50 13.19
C THR A 337 1.91 5.79 11.79
N ALA A 338 2.15 4.92 10.82
CA ALA A 338 1.62 5.09 9.47
C ALA A 338 0.09 5.09 9.43
N ALA A 339 -0.59 4.44 10.38
CA ALA A 339 -2.05 4.44 10.48
C ALA A 339 -2.64 5.78 10.95
N THR A 340 -1.89 6.58 11.72
CA THR A 340 -2.42 7.79 12.37
C THR A 340 -1.72 9.08 11.96
N THR A 341 -0.50 8.98 11.44
CA THR A 341 0.39 10.13 11.21
C THR A 341 0.95 10.07 9.80
N PRO A 342 1.02 11.21 9.08
CA PRO A 342 1.68 11.24 7.78
C PRO A 342 3.15 10.85 7.89
N THR A 343 3.66 10.17 6.88
CA THR A 343 5.02 9.65 6.85
C THR A 343 5.75 10.05 5.57
N THR A 344 7.02 10.39 5.71
CA THR A 344 7.95 10.49 4.58
C THR A 344 8.72 9.19 4.47
N ARG A 345 8.63 8.52 3.32
CA ARG A 345 9.30 7.24 3.05
C ARG A 345 10.35 7.45 1.97
N THR A 346 11.62 7.32 2.33
CA THR A 346 12.74 7.55 1.42
C THR A 346 13.34 6.22 0.98
N LEU A 347 13.29 5.96 -0.32
CA LEU A 347 13.88 4.78 -0.96
C LEU A 347 15.19 5.19 -1.64
N THR A 348 16.28 4.46 -1.39
CA THR A 348 17.58 4.68 -2.01
C THR A 348 17.94 3.51 -2.92
N PHE A 349 18.33 3.83 -4.16
CA PHE A 349 18.56 2.90 -5.24
C PHE A 349 20.06 2.69 -5.50
N PRO A 350 20.44 1.54 -6.09
CA PRO A 350 21.79 1.26 -6.54
C PRO A 350 22.37 2.22 -7.57
N SER A 351 21.53 2.77 -8.45
CA SER A 351 21.94 3.62 -9.56
C SER A 351 20.84 4.63 -9.92
N MET A 352 21.21 5.63 -10.72
CA MET A 352 20.26 6.59 -11.29
C MET A 352 19.28 5.93 -12.27
N GLU A 353 19.74 4.91 -13.01
CA GLU A 353 18.90 4.13 -13.93
C GLU A 353 17.76 3.41 -13.20
N GLU A 354 18.08 2.79 -12.05
CA GLU A 354 17.06 2.11 -11.23
C GLU A 354 16.09 3.11 -10.60
N LEU A 355 16.59 4.27 -10.13
CA LEU A 355 15.74 5.37 -9.68
C LEU A 355 14.78 5.83 -10.80
N HIS A 356 15.28 6.07 -12.02
CA HIS A 356 14.46 6.53 -13.13
C HIS A 356 13.44 5.49 -13.59
N THR A 357 13.81 4.21 -13.56
CA THR A 357 12.90 3.09 -13.84
C THR A 357 11.77 3.04 -12.81
N PHE A 358 12.11 3.19 -11.52
CA PHE A 358 11.12 3.27 -10.44
C PHE A 358 10.22 4.50 -10.57
N GLN A 359 10.80 5.68 -10.82
CA GLN A 359 10.06 6.93 -11.01
C GLN A 359 9.09 6.82 -12.18
N LYS A 360 9.51 6.23 -13.30
CA LYS A 360 8.63 5.97 -14.46
C LYS A 360 7.50 5.03 -14.11
N ALA A 361 7.75 3.95 -13.37
CA ALA A 361 6.70 3.02 -12.98
C ALA A 361 5.68 3.64 -12.02
N LEU A 362 6.14 4.52 -11.11
CA LEU A 362 5.29 5.19 -10.15
C LEU A 362 4.47 6.34 -10.78
N THR A 363 5.08 7.12 -11.66
CA THR A 363 4.51 8.39 -12.15
C THR A 363 4.11 8.37 -13.63
N ARG A 364 4.48 7.33 -14.37
CA ARG A 364 4.46 7.23 -15.85
C ARG A 364 5.39 8.18 -16.60
N TYR A 365 5.93 9.22 -15.95
CA TYR A 365 6.85 10.14 -16.58
C TYR A 365 8.21 9.49 -16.84
N THR A 366 8.69 9.62 -18.07
CA THR A 366 10.05 9.23 -18.44
C THR A 366 10.99 10.40 -18.18
N VAL A 367 12.07 10.16 -17.44
CA VAL A 367 13.13 11.13 -17.19
C VAL A 367 14.00 11.25 -18.44
N LYS A 368 14.06 12.45 -19.03
CA LYS A 368 14.91 12.77 -20.20
C LYS A 368 16.25 13.36 -19.81
N PHE A 369 16.28 14.05 -18.68
CA PHE A 369 17.47 14.69 -18.14
C PHE A 369 17.37 14.71 -16.62
N ASP A 370 18.49 14.51 -15.93
CA ASP A 370 18.62 14.61 -14.48
C ASP A 370 20.05 15.05 -14.13
N CYS A 371 20.19 16.21 -13.49
CA CYS A 371 21.49 16.77 -13.11
C CYS A 371 21.32 17.81 -11.98
N THR A 372 22.42 18.11 -11.28
CA THR A 372 22.49 19.22 -10.33
C THR A 372 22.96 20.48 -11.05
N ALA A 373 22.09 21.46 -11.17
CA ALA A 373 22.39 22.78 -11.71
C ALA A 373 23.17 23.63 -10.69
N THR A 374 24.12 24.43 -11.18
CA THR A 374 24.92 25.38 -10.39
C THR A 374 24.21 26.71 -10.17
N LEU A 375 23.15 26.98 -10.95
CA LEU A 375 22.30 28.15 -10.80
C LEU A 375 20.87 27.82 -11.24
N PHE A 376 19.91 28.26 -10.45
CA PHE A 376 18.53 28.44 -10.86
C PHE A 376 18.13 29.86 -10.47
N ALA A 377 17.77 30.69 -11.45
CA ALA A 377 17.43 32.09 -11.23
C ALA A 377 16.06 32.46 -11.81
N ILE A 378 15.23 33.14 -11.04
CA ILE A 378 13.96 33.73 -11.47
C ILE A 378 14.17 35.25 -11.55
N SER A 379 14.00 35.82 -12.74
CA SER A 379 14.15 37.26 -12.97
C SER A 379 12.78 37.93 -12.97
N ARG A 380 12.32 38.33 -11.79
CA ARG A 380 10.98 38.88 -11.62
C ARG A 380 10.85 40.31 -12.14
N ARG A 381 9.90 40.55 -13.04
CA ARG A 381 9.58 41.91 -13.52
C ARG A 381 8.73 42.64 -12.49
N ARG A 382 9.21 43.80 -12.00
CA ARG A 382 8.36 44.71 -11.21
C ARG A 382 7.50 45.54 -12.15
N MET A 383 6.18 45.55 -11.91
CA MET A 383 5.18 46.24 -12.75
C MET A 383 5.41 47.76 -12.91
N VAL A 384 6.17 48.40 -12.02
CA VAL A 384 6.23 49.87 -11.92
C VAL A 384 7.66 50.44 -11.99
N VAL A 385 8.69 49.58 -12.00
CA VAL A 385 10.10 50.02 -12.09
C VAL A 385 10.89 49.00 -12.91
N PRO A 386 11.74 49.40 -13.87
CA PRO A 386 12.60 48.48 -14.64
C PRO A 386 13.78 47.95 -13.81
N ILE A 387 13.50 47.44 -12.61
CA ILE A 387 14.45 46.76 -11.73
C ILE A 387 13.97 45.32 -11.60
N TYR A 388 14.80 44.39 -12.08
CA TYR A 388 14.58 42.96 -11.91
C TYR A 388 14.95 42.56 -10.48
N LYS A 389 14.00 41.95 -9.75
CA LYS A 389 14.36 41.24 -8.53
C LYS A 389 14.79 39.84 -8.96
N LYS A 390 16.07 39.53 -8.79
CA LYS A 390 16.62 38.21 -9.11
C LYS A 390 16.55 37.33 -7.86
N TRP A 391 15.85 36.21 -7.96
CA TRP A 391 15.87 35.15 -6.97
C TRP A 391 16.78 34.04 -7.46
N GLU A 392 17.71 33.58 -6.65
CA GLU A 392 18.73 32.62 -7.06
C GLU A 392 18.86 31.48 -6.06
N ALA A 393 19.15 30.29 -6.60
CA ALA A 393 19.56 29.11 -5.86
C ALA A 393 20.76 28.48 -6.57
N THR A 394 21.70 27.90 -5.82
CA THR A 394 23.00 27.42 -6.33
C THR A 394 23.19 25.90 -6.24
N LYS A 395 22.24 25.20 -5.62
CA LYS A 395 22.25 23.75 -5.49
C LYS A 395 20.84 23.21 -5.76
N VAL A 396 20.59 22.89 -7.02
CA VAL A 396 19.25 22.53 -7.49
C VAL A 396 19.33 21.30 -8.36
N ARG A 397 18.64 20.22 -7.99
CA ARG A 397 18.47 19.09 -8.88
C ARG A 397 17.34 19.38 -9.86
N ILE A 398 17.66 19.30 -11.15
CA ILE A 398 16.74 19.56 -12.25
C ILE A 398 16.46 18.26 -12.98
N GLN A 399 15.19 17.97 -13.22
CA GLN A 399 14.75 16.92 -14.11
C GLN A 399 13.88 17.46 -15.25
N ILE A 400 14.07 16.89 -16.45
CA ILE A 400 13.11 17.02 -17.56
C ILE A 400 12.29 15.72 -17.60
N LEU A 401 10.97 15.85 -17.48
CA LEU A 401 10.02 14.75 -17.39
C LEU A 401 9.07 14.76 -18.58
N THR A 402 8.84 13.61 -19.19
CA THR A 402 7.96 13.47 -20.38
C THR A 402 6.89 12.41 -20.20
N LEU A 403 5.65 12.73 -20.57
CA LEU A 403 4.51 11.82 -20.63
C LEU A 403 3.67 12.13 -21.88
N GLY A 404 3.77 11.29 -22.91
CA GLY A 404 3.18 11.59 -24.22
C GLY A 404 3.69 12.93 -24.76
N ASN A 405 2.78 13.87 -25.01
CA ASN A 405 3.12 15.22 -25.49
C ASN A 405 3.35 16.24 -24.35
N VAL A 406 3.24 15.82 -23.09
CA VAL A 406 3.45 16.69 -21.93
C VAL A 406 4.92 16.63 -21.51
N THR A 407 5.57 17.79 -21.44
CA THR A 407 6.94 17.93 -20.91
C THR A 407 6.92 18.85 -19.70
N LYS A 408 7.55 18.43 -18.59
CA LYS A 408 7.62 19.20 -17.34
C LYS A 408 9.07 19.34 -16.88
N ILE A 409 9.37 20.47 -16.24
CA ILE A 409 10.60 20.68 -15.48
C ILE A 409 10.27 20.51 -14.01
N ALA A 410 10.99 19.62 -13.33
CA ALA A 410 10.97 19.49 -11.88
C ALA A 410 12.29 20.03 -11.31
N ALA A 411 12.20 20.89 -10.30
CA ALA A 411 13.35 21.46 -9.62
C ALA A 411 13.25 21.20 -8.11
N PHE A 412 14.30 20.63 -7.54
CA PHE A 412 14.41 20.34 -6.11
C PHE A 412 15.56 21.16 -5.53
N PHE A 413 15.24 22.03 -4.58
CA PHE A 413 16.16 23.02 -4.06
C PHE A 413 16.77 22.59 -2.72
N GLU A 414 18.01 23.01 -2.50
CA GLU A 414 18.61 23.14 -1.18
C GLU A 414 18.67 24.64 -0.83
N ASP A 415 18.14 25.00 0.34
CA ASP A 415 18.21 26.34 0.92
C ASP A 415 17.63 27.50 0.08
N PHE A 416 16.73 27.23 -0.87
CA PHE A 416 16.05 28.30 -1.60
C PHE A 416 14.88 28.87 -0.78
N SER A 417 15.02 30.13 -0.37
CA SER A 417 14.06 30.77 0.55
C SER A 417 12.62 30.89 0.01
N HIS A 418 12.40 30.70 -1.30
CA HIS A 418 11.11 30.87 -1.95
C HIS A 418 10.38 29.56 -2.27
N ALA A 419 11.09 28.43 -2.42
CA ALA A 419 10.49 27.13 -2.70
C ALA A 419 11.48 26.00 -2.33
N ASP A 420 10.97 24.86 -1.85
CA ASP A 420 11.83 23.70 -1.56
C ASP A 420 11.82 22.68 -2.70
N ALA A 421 10.74 22.69 -3.49
CA ALA A 421 10.63 22.04 -4.78
C ALA A 421 9.59 22.79 -5.63
N MET A 422 9.69 22.68 -6.94
CA MET A 422 8.66 23.16 -7.87
C MET A 422 8.60 22.30 -9.13
N VAL A 423 7.45 22.31 -9.80
CA VAL A 423 7.27 21.68 -11.10
C VAL A 423 6.46 22.60 -11.99
N PHE A 424 6.83 22.70 -13.26
CA PHE A 424 6.07 23.48 -14.24
C PHE A 424 6.14 22.83 -15.62
N GLN A 425 5.09 23.02 -16.41
CA GLN A 425 5.01 22.48 -17.76
C GLN A 425 5.70 23.42 -18.76
N ILE A 426 6.39 22.83 -19.72
CA ILE A 426 6.97 23.52 -20.87
C ILE A 426 6.35 22.99 -22.17
N LYS A 427 6.22 23.87 -23.16
CA LYS A 427 5.53 23.62 -24.44
C LYS A 427 6.48 23.87 -25.60
N ALA A 428 6.15 23.30 -26.76
CA ALA A 428 6.92 23.51 -28.00
C ALA A 428 6.90 24.96 -28.50
N ALA A 429 5.93 25.77 -28.06
CA ALA A 429 5.85 27.20 -28.39
C ALA A 429 6.68 28.09 -27.46
N ASP A 430 7.26 27.54 -26.39
CA ASP A 430 8.07 28.31 -25.45
C ASP A 430 9.44 28.63 -26.08
N THR A 431 10.03 29.74 -25.66
CA THR A 431 11.32 30.22 -26.19
C THR A 431 12.45 29.91 -25.22
N PHE A 432 13.46 29.17 -25.71
CA PHE A 432 14.67 28.82 -24.96
C PHE A 432 15.90 29.48 -25.60
N GLU A 433 16.72 30.15 -24.80
CA GLU A 433 17.91 30.87 -25.26
C GLU A 433 19.17 30.33 -24.58
N LYS A 434 20.21 30.02 -25.36
CA LYS A 434 21.53 29.77 -24.77
C LYS A 434 22.11 31.09 -24.30
N ALA A 435 22.52 31.15 -23.05
CA ALA A 435 23.16 32.31 -22.45
C ALA A 435 24.54 31.93 -21.88
N LYS A 436 25.47 32.87 -21.95
CA LYS A 436 26.71 32.81 -21.15
C LYS A 436 26.48 33.61 -19.89
N GLY A 437 26.51 32.93 -18.75
CA GLY A 437 26.43 33.59 -17.43
C GLY A 437 27.80 33.93 -16.89
N ASP A 438 27.81 34.73 -15.83
CA ASP A 438 29.01 34.98 -15.02
C ASP A 438 29.29 33.77 -14.10
N LYS A 439 30.55 33.63 -13.65
CA LYS A 439 30.91 32.55 -12.71
C LYS A 439 30.07 32.67 -11.43
N PRO A 440 29.50 31.57 -10.88
CA PRO A 440 29.84 30.16 -11.17
C PRO A 440 29.06 29.48 -12.30
N ALA A 441 28.08 30.13 -12.93
CA ALA A 441 27.21 29.53 -13.95
C ALA A 441 27.57 30.01 -15.36
N LYS A 442 28.60 29.40 -15.94
CA LYS A 442 29.14 29.82 -17.26
C LYS A 442 28.22 29.43 -18.41
N TYR A 443 27.54 28.28 -18.32
CA TYR A 443 26.74 27.71 -19.39
C TYR A 443 25.27 27.66 -18.97
N CYS A 444 24.45 28.53 -19.56
CA CYS A 444 23.07 28.71 -19.12
C CYS A 444 22.07 28.48 -20.25
N VAL A 445 20.87 28.04 -19.86
CA VAL A 445 19.67 28.07 -20.69
C VAL A 445 18.65 28.98 -20.02
N LYS A 446 18.15 29.95 -20.78
CA LYS A 446 17.13 30.90 -20.35
C LYS A 446 15.79 30.54 -20.97
N PHE A 447 14.79 30.39 -20.12
CA PHE A 447 13.38 30.26 -20.45
C PHE A 447 12.79 31.67 -20.46
N VAL A 448 12.30 32.12 -21.60
CA VAL A 448 11.70 33.44 -21.75
C VAL A 448 10.22 33.35 -21.39
N ASP A 449 9.75 34.20 -20.47
CA ASP A 449 8.35 34.24 -20.02
C ASP A 449 7.83 32.87 -19.55
N ALA A 450 8.61 32.20 -18.67
CA ALA A 450 8.24 30.90 -18.14
C ALA A 450 6.98 31.00 -17.26
N LYS A 451 6.07 30.04 -17.44
CA LYS A 451 4.80 29.97 -16.72
C LYS A 451 4.89 28.92 -15.61
N PHE A 452 4.79 29.35 -14.36
CA PHE A 452 4.92 28.46 -13.20
C PHE A 452 4.07 28.95 -12.02
N SER A 453 3.94 28.08 -11.01
CA SER A 453 3.49 28.45 -9.66
C SER A 453 4.65 28.26 -8.68
N LEU A 454 4.70 29.12 -7.67
CA LEU A 454 5.56 28.90 -6.50
C LEU A 454 4.70 28.34 -5.37
N PRO A 455 5.23 27.39 -4.57
CA PRO A 455 4.54 26.94 -3.37
C PRO A 455 4.19 28.14 -2.49
N LYS A 456 2.93 28.23 -2.06
CA LYS A 456 2.49 29.31 -1.17
C LYS A 456 3.28 29.21 0.15
N LYS A 457 3.84 30.35 0.59
CA LYS A 457 4.36 30.44 1.97
C LYS A 457 3.17 30.52 2.90
N GLU A 458 3.08 29.57 3.81
CA GLU A 458 2.18 29.67 4.96
C GLU A 458 2.56 30.95 5.72
N LYS A 459 1.63 31.91 5.81
CA LYS A 459 1.79 33.09 6.66
C LYS A 459 1.51 32.67 8.10
N ASP A 460 2.35 33.12 9.02
CA ASP A 460 2.06 32.99 10.45
C ASP A 460 0.90 33.94 10.82
N GLY A 461 -0.35 33.43 10.87
CA GLY A 461 -1.41 34.06 11.66
C GLY A 461 -2.67 34.62 10.98
N GLU A 462 -3.02 34.27 9.74
CA GLU A 462 -4.32 34.68 9.14
C GLU A 462 -5.10 33.46 8.64
N GLY A 463 -5.81 32.78 9.56
CA GLY A 463 -6.82 31.79 9.19
C GLY A 463 -8.16 32.49 8.95
N GLY A 464 -8.49 32.73 7.68
CA GLY A 464 -9.85 33.10 7.28
C GLY A 464 -10.77 31.87 7.30
N GLU A 465 -12.02 32.04 7.73
CA GLU A 465 -13.00 30.97 7.95
C GLU A 465 -13.41 30.18 6.68
N ASP A 466 -12.93 30.57 5.50
CA ASP A 466 -13.22 29.93 4.20
C ASP A 466 -12.02 29.16 3.59
N GLU A 467 -10.88 29.02 4.28
CA GLU A 467 -9.75 28.23 3.76
C GLU A 467 -9.96 26.72 4.00
N ALA A 468 -10.10 25.97 2.90
CA ALA A 468 -10.03 24.51 2.89
C ALA A 468 -8.89 24.03 3.79
N HIS A 469 -9.13 22.97 4.60
CA HIS A 469 -8.17 22.40 5.57
C HIS A 469 -6.72 22.62 5.11
N SER A 470 -6.04 23.59 5.72
CA SER A 470 -4.70 23.98 5.30
C SER A 470 -3.81 22.75 5.22
N ASP A 471 -3.00 22.64 4.16
CA ASP A 471 -2.00 21.57 3.98
C ASP A 471 -1.17 21.33 5.26
N SER A 472 -1.00 22.34 6.12
CA SER A 472 -0.32 22.21 7.42
C SER A 472 -1.03 21.28 8.40
N GLN A 473 -2.36 21.22 8.40
CA GLN A 473 -3.14 20.35 9.29
C GLN A 473 -2.98 18.88 8.90
N ILE A 474 -2.90 18.60 7.60
CA ILE A 474 -2.77 17.24 7.09
C ILE A 474 -1.31 16.80 7.15
N TRP A 475 -0.37 17.59 6.65
CA TRP A 475 1.01 17.16 6.39
C TRP A 475 2.04 17.64 7.41
N GLY A 476 1.68 18.64 8.21
CA GLY A 476 2.63 19.38 9.06
C GLY A 476 3.15 20.65 8.37
N LYS A 477 3.41 21.66 9.19
CA LYS A 477 3.86 22.99 8.76
C LYS A 477 5.08 22.89 7.84
N GLY A 478 4.96 23.42 6.63
CA GLY A 478 6.05 23.45 5.65
C GLY A 478 6.54 22.09 5.13
N VAL A 479 5.86 20.97 5.40
CA VAL A 479 6.26 19.65 4.88
C VAL A 479 5.87 19.51 3.42
N ARG A 480 4.62 19.82 3.07
CA ARG A 480 4.05 19.64 1.73
C ARG A 480 4.81 20.39 0.62
N ARG A 481 5.34 21.59 0.92
CA ARG A 481 6.14 22.42 -0.01
C ARG A 481 7.48 21.80 -0.44
N LYS A 482 7.94 20.74 0.24
CA LYS A 482 9.14 19.98 -0.13
C LYS A 482 8.91 18.97 -1.25
N PHE A 483 7.64 18.66 -1.55
CA PHE A 483 7.24 17.63 -2.49
C PHE A 483 6.51 18.24 -3.67
N ILE A 484 6.68 17.63 -4.84
CA ILE A 484 5.94 17.97 -6.05
C ILE A 484 4.86 16.93 -6.32
N ASN A 485 3.77 17.36 -6.94
CA ASN A 485 2.80 16.48 -7.58
C ASN A 485 2.90 16.68 -9.11
N LEU A 486 2.97 15.57 -9.86
CA LEU A 486 3.18 15.61 -11.31
C LEU A 486 1.89 15.69 -12.12
N GLU A 487 0.71 15.70 -11.51
CA GLU A 487 -0.55 16.00 -12.22
C GLU A 487 -0.65 17.50 -12.51
N ALA A 488 -0.02 18.35 -11.68
CA ALA A 488 0.01 19.81 -11.81
C ALA A 488 -1.41 20.44 -11.83
N LEU A 489 -2.16 20.16 -10.76
CA LEU A 489 -3.50 20.71 -10.53
C LEU A 489 -3.51 22.24 -10.30
N GLU A 490 -2.34 22.85 -10.05
CA GLU A 490 -2.22 24.29 -9.83
C GLU A 490 -2.10 25.07 -11.14
N TYR A 491 -2.87 26.15 -11.25
CA TYR A 491 -2.75 27.08 -12.36
C TYR A 491 -1.46 27.92 -12.23
N ALA A 492 -0.73 28.07 -13.34
CA ALA A 492 0.47 28.91 -13.39
C ALA A 492 0.09 30.40 -13.22
N GLY A 493 0.44 30.98 -12.07
CA GLY A 493 0.16 32.37 -11.73
C GLY A 493 1.32 33.34 -11.98
N GLU A 494 2.54 32.84 -12.16
CA GLU A 494 3.74 33.66 -12.40
C GLU A 494 4.19 33.57 -13.87
N HIS A 495 4.77 34.67 -14.35
CA HIS A 495 5.18 34.91 -15.74
C HIS A 495 6.53 35.63 -15.74
N ASP A 496 7.62 34.88 -15.55
CA ASP A 496 8.95 35.46 -15.36
C ASP A 496 10.02 34.65 -16.13
N ASP A 497 11.15 35.31 -16.41
CA ASP A 497 12.27 34.62 -17.05
C ASP A 497 12.97 33.70 -16.04
N ILE A 498 13.16 32.42 -16.40
CA ILE A 498 13.94 31.46 -15.62
C ILE A 498 15.29 31.22 -16.30
N THR A 499 16.38 31.25 -15.56
CA THR A 499 17.72 30.90 -16.06
C THR A 499 18.26 29.71 -15.27
N ILE A 500 18.62 28.64 -15.97
CA ILE A 500 19.24 27.45 -15.39
C ILE A 500 20.68 27.39 -15.88
N GLY A 501 21.63 27.29 -14.95
CA GLY A 501 23.06 27.27 -15.21
C GLY A 501 23.72 25.95 -14.82
N PHE A 502 24.72 25.57 -15.60
CA PHE A 502 25.49 24.34 -15.46
C PHE A 502 26.98 24.64 -15.37
N GLU A 503 27.73 23.69 -14.80
CA GLU A 503 29.18 23.76 -14.68
C GLU A 503 29.86 23.55 -16.03
N THR A 504 29.35 22.58 -16.81
CA THR A 504 29.92 22.20 -18.10
C THR A 504 29.04 22.57 -19.29
N GLU A 505 29.68 22.71 -20.45
CA GLU A 505 28.99 22.95 -21.71
C GLU A 505 28.13 21.74 -22.13
N ASP A 506 28.67 20.54 -21.92
CA ASP A 506 28.01 19.27 -22.24
C ASP A 506 26.72 19.05 -21.42
N GLU A 507 26.69 19.48 -20.15
CA GLU A 507 25.46 19.44 -19.34
C GLU A 507 24.38 20.38 -19.87
N ARG A 508 24.76 21.62 -20.23
CA ARG A 508 23.84 22.59 -20.86
C ARG A 508 23.28 22.06 -22.18
N ASP A 509 24.12 21.40 -22.98
CA ASP A 509 23.72 20.88 -24.27
C ASP A 509 22.82 19.65 -24.13
N ARG A 510 23.14 18.70 -23.25
CA ARG A 510 22.23 17.59 -22.90
C ARG A 510 20.90 18.07 -22.33
N PHE A 511 20.91 19.13 -21.52
CA PHE A 511 19.69 19.76 -21.02
C PHE A 511 18.86 20.34 -22.18
N SER A 512 19.52 21.06 -23.10
CA SER A 512 18.88 21.66 -24.28
C SER A 512 18.27 20.61 -25.21
N GLU A 513 18.93 19.47 -25.40
CA GLU A 513 18.44 18.34 -26.20
C GLU A 513 17.16 17.72 -25.63
N GLY A 514 16.95 17.81 -24.31
CA GLY A 514 15.74 17.34 -23.66
C GLY A 514 14.52 18.27 -23.79
N LEU A 515 14.70 19.50 -24.27
CA LEU A 515 13.61 20.49 -24.38
C LEU A 515 12.70 20.22 -25.59
N PRO A 516 11.41 20.58 -25.52
CA PRO A 516 10.45 20.31 -26.60
C PRO A 516 10.61 21.21 -27.83
N ALA A 517 11.46 22.24 -27.77
CA ALA A 517 11.79 23.12 -28.89
C ALA A 517 13.29 23.43 -28.91
N ALA A 518 13.79 23.83 -30.09
CA ALA A 518 15.21 24.12 -30.27
C ALA A 518 15.64 25.36 -29.46
N THR A 519 16.79 25.25 -28.79
CA THR A 519 17.40 26.37 -28.08
C THR A 519 18.11 27.31 -29.05
N ILE A 520 17.73 28.60 -29.04
CA ILE A 520 18.27 29.61 -29.95
C ILE A 520 19.58 30.18 -29.39
N ASN A 521 20.60 30.28 -30.25
CA ASN A 521 21.83 31.00 -29.92
C ASN A 521 21.61 32.51 -30.11
N LYS A 522 21.43 33.28 -29.02
CA LYS A 522 21.55 34.73 -29.11
C LYS A 522 23.01 35.14 -29.00
N THR A 523 23.67 35.32 -30.15
CA THR A 523 24.88 36.15 -30.22
C THR A 523 24.51 37.58 -29.85
N PHE A 524 24.92 38.02 -28.66
CA PHE A 524 24.85 39.43 -28.25
C PHE A 524 25.67 40.28 -29.24
N GLN A 525 25.01 40.89 -30.23
CA GLN A 525 25.60 41.99 -30.99
C GLN A 525 25.43 43.27 -30.17
N LEU A 526 26.43 43.59 -29.34
CA LEU A 526 26.61 44.95 -28.83
C LEU A 526 26.87 45.88 -30.03
N ARG A 527 25.80 46.44 -30.61
CA ARG A 527 25.92 47.65 -31.41
C ARG A 527 26.38 48.76 -30.47
N ARG A 528 27.70 49.01 -30.43
CA ARG A 528 28.24 50.30 -29.99
C ARG A 528 27.59 51.38 -30.87
N LYS A 529 26.73 52.22 -30.30
CA LYS A 529 26.53 53.55 -30.83
C LYS A 529 27.73 54.38 -30.37
N ILE A 530 28.47 54.89 -31.35
CA ILE A 530 29.52 55.89 -31.23
C ILE A 530 28.93 57.15 -30.62
#